data_AF-A0A1Y1ZY51-F1
#
_entry.id   AF-A0A1Y1ZY51-F1
#
_cell.length_a   1.000
_cell.length_b   1.000
_cell.length_c   1.000
_cell.angle_alpha   90.00
_cell.angle_beta   90.00
_cell.angle_gamma   90.00
#
_symmetry.space_group_name_H-M   'P 1'
#
loop_
_entity.id
_entity.type
_entity.pdbx_description
1 polymer ?
#
loop_
_entity_poly.entity_id
_entity_poly.type
_entity_poly.pdbx_seq_one_letter_code
_entity_poly.pdbx_strand_id
1 'polypeptide(L)'
;MRNFQAFSLLFAFSVPALSIAIRESNQTADACTPFDHAWTTQCWYHAVPIADASIAIKRACQQLQTCIPGEQAPMTMPAQGKAPGVTAQIRLGKQCGNAETNWGEVCEAYFGRYVDNGCGGKGNTTHYYLGYAKSQCDGTFLGINYGG
;
A
#
# COMPACT_ATOMS: atom_id res chain seq x y z
N MET A 1 6.24 -52.53 74.20
CA MET A 1 6.01 -52.94 72.79
C MET A 1 5.34 -51.76 72.10
N ARG A 2 6.05 -51.08 71.19
CA ARG A 2 5.64 -49.78 70.61
C ARG A 2 5.08 -49.99 69.21
N ASN A 3 3.86 -49.48 68.99
CA ASN A 3 3.10 -49.50 67.74
C ASN A 3 3.81 -48.70 66.63
N PHE A 4 3.90 -49.28 65.44
CA PHE A 4 4.33 -48.59 64.22
C PHE A 4 3.11 -48.04 63.46
N GLN A 5 3.11 -46.73 63.20
CA GLN A 5 2.10 -46.04 62.39
C GLN A 5 2.43 -46.20 60.90
N ALA A 6 1.41 -46.51 60.10
CA ALA A 6 1.49 -46.58 58.65
C ALA A 6 1.34 -45.17 58.04
N PHE A 7 2.30 -44.77 57.21
CA PHE A 7 2.24 -43.55 56.41
C PHE A 7 1.59 -43.85 55.06
N SER A 8 0.40 -43.28 54.81
CA SER A 8 -0.28 -43.30 53.51
C SER A 8 0.29 -42.20 52.61
N LEU A 9 0.87 -42.58 51.47
CA LEU A 9 1.28 -41.69 50.39
C LEU A 9 0.12 -41.48 49.41
N LEU A 10 -0.44 -40.26 49.38
CA LEU A 10 -1.40 -39.83 48.37
C LEU A 10 -0.62 -39.33 47.14
N PHE A 11 -0.72 -40.06 46.02
CA PHE A 11 -0.26 -39.60 44.72
C PHE A 11 -1.30 -38.65 44.11
N ALA A 12 -0.93 -37.37 43.96
CA ALA A 12 -1.72 -36.39 43.23
C ALA A 12 -1.45 -36.53 41.72
N PHE A 13 -2.46 -36.94 40.95
CA PHE A 13 -2.42 -36.90 39.49
C PHE A 13 -2.73 -35.48 39.01
N SER A 14 -1.75 -34.81 38.40
CA SER A 14 -1.98 -33.56 37.68
C SER A 14 -2.47 -33.87 36.26
N VAL A 15 -3.67 -33.39 35.93
CA VAL A 15 -4.20 -33.44 34.57
C VAL A 15 -3.60 -32.24 33.82
N PRO A 16 -2.87 -32.42 32.70
CA PRO A 16 -2.49 -31.30 31.86
C PRO A 16 -3.76 -30.73 31.23
N ALA A 17 -4.17 -29.56 31.67
CA ALA A 17 -5.19 -28.78 30.98
C ALA A 17 -4.68 -28.48 29.57
N LEU A 18 -5.35 -29.00 28.55
CA LEU A 18 -5.19 -28.53 27.18
C LEU A 18 -5.67 -27.07 27.15
N SER A 19 -4.73 -26.14 27.28
CA SER A 19 -4.94 -24.78 26.82
C SER A 19 -5.14 -24.85 25.31
N ILE A 20 -6.38 -24.77 24.86
CA ILE A 20 -6.69 -24.38 23.48
C ILE A 20 -6.17 -22.95 23.38
N ALA A 21 -4.95 -22.82 22.85
CA ALA A 21 -4.48 -21.54 22.37
C ALA A 21 -5.48 -21.12 21.29
N ILE A 22 -6.42 -20.26 21.65
CA ILE A 22 -7.12 -19.43 20.68
C ILE A 22 -6.00 -18.77 19.93
N ARG A 23 -5.82 -19.21 18.68
CA ARG A 23 -4.91 -18.57 17.74
C ARG A 23 -5.51 -17.18 17.58
N GLU A 24 -5.03 -16.26 18.39
CA GLU A 24 -5.15 -14.83 18.17
C GLU A 24 -4.84 -14.68 16.69
N SER A 25 -5.85 -14.35 15.89
CA SER A 25 -5.60 -14.05 14.49
C SER A 25 -4.54 -12.97 14.57
N ASN A 26 -3.32 -13.29 14.17
CA ASN A 26 -2.28 -12.31 13.91
C ASN A 26 -2.99 -11.24 13.09
N GLN A 27 -3.38 -10.14 13.76
CA GLN A 27 -3.52 -8.86 13.11
C GLN A 27 -2.11 -8.60 12.62
N THR A 28 -1.89 -9.07 11.41
CA THR A 28 -0.65 -8.92 10.67
C THR A 28 -0.22 -7.49 10.85
N ALA A 29 1.05 -7.31 11.20
CA ALA A 29 1.78 -6.03 11.18
C ALA A 29 1.81 -5.35 9.79
N ASP A 30 0.87 -5.70 8.89
CA ASP A 30 0.64 -5.23 7.52
C ASP A 30 -0.60 -4.33 7.42
N ALA A 31 -1.35 -4.12 8.50
CA ALA A 31 -2.43 -3.15 8.52
C ALA A 31 -1.81 -1.76 8.71
N CYS A 32 -1.91 -0.92 7.69
CA CYS A 32 -1.62 0.50 7.77
C CYS A 32 -2.63 1.18 8.69
N THR A 33 -2.53 0.92 9.97
CA THR A 33 -3.42 1.43 11.00
C THR A 33 -2.60 1.99 12.15
N PRO A 34 -2.83 3.26 12.53
CA PRO A 34 -3.69 4.21 11.84
C PRO A 34 -3.08 4.59 10.50
N PHE A 35 -3.88 4.67 9.43
CA PHE A 35 -3.46 4.91 8.04
C PHE A 35 -2.28 5.88 7.95
N ASP A 36 -1.08 5.33 7.81
CA ASP A 36 0.08 6.16 7.56
C ASP A 36 -0.01 6.64 6.12
N HIS A 37 -0.61 7.82 5.97
CA HIS A 37 -0.76 8.51 4.70
C HIS A 37 0.57 9.10 4.20
N ALA A 38 1.71 8.70 4.78
CA ALA A 38 3.01 9.09 4.29
C ALA A 38 3.30 8.48 2.92
N TRP A 39 3.60 9.37 1.98
CA TRP A 39 4.15 9.03 0.68
C TRP A 39 5.58 9.55 0.62
N THR A 40 6.49 8.71 0.14
CA THR A 40 7.84 9.13 -0.20
C THR A 40 7.85 9.57 -1.65
N THR A 41 8.19 10.83 -1.90
CA THR A 41 8.29 11.40 -3.23
C THR A 41 9.76 11.58 -3.62
N GLN A 42 10.12 11.17 -4.82
CA GLN A 42 11.42 11.45 -5.43
C GLN A 42 11.24 12.12 -6.78
N CYS A 43 11.95 13.22 -6.96
CA CYS A 43 11.81 14.09 -8.12
C CYS A 43 13.02 13.95 -9.04
N TRP A 44 12.79 14.09 -10.34
CA TRP A 44 13.86 14.02 -11.33
C TRP A 44 14.30 15.39 -11.86
N TYR A 45 13.83 16.49 -11.26
CA TYR A 45 14.16 17.87 -11.65
C TYR A 45 13.88 18.19 -13.13
N HIS A 46 12.91 17.50 -13.71
CA HIS A 46 12.43 17.73 -15.06
C HIS A 46 10.92 17.96 -15.04
N ALA A 47 10.42 18.70 -16.02
CA ALA A 47 9.00 18.91 -16.19
C ALA A 47 8.63 18.76 -17.67
N VAL A 48 7.39 18.37 -17.93
CA VAL A 48 6.83 18.17 -19.27
C VAL A 48 5.58 19.03 -19.44
N PRO A 49 5.11 19.29 -20.67
CA PRO A 49 3.83 19.95 -20.88
C PRO A 49 2.71 19.22 -20.12
N ILE A 50 1.88 19.97 -19.40
CA ILE A 50 0.82 19.39 -18.56
C ILE A 50 -0.18 18.55 -19.38
N ALA A 51 -0.38 18.89 -20.66
CA ALA A 51 -1.24 18.14 -21.56
C ALA A 51 -0.72 16.72 -21.83
N ASP A 52 0.59 16.56 -22.06
CA ASP A 52 1.19 15.24 -22.32
C ASP A 52 1.16 14.38 -21.05
N ALA A 53 1.49 14.97 -19.89
CA ALA A 53 1.38 14.29 -18.61
C ALA A 53 -0.06 13.86 -18.32
N SER A 54 -1.04 14.74 -18.52
CA SER A 54 -2.46 14.44 -18.30
C SER A 54 -2.93 13.28 -19.18
N ILE A 55 -2.53 13.23 -20.45
CA ILE A 55 -2.87 12.11 -21.35
C ILE A 55 -2.25 10.80 -20.85
N ALA A 56 -0.98 10.80 -20.48
CA ALA A 56 -0.30 9.61 -19.97
C ALA A 56 -0.94 9.11 -18.67
N ILE A 57 -1.18 10.00 -17.71
CA ILE A 57 -1.82 9.68 -16.42
C ILE A 57 -3.22 9.13 -16.63
N LYS A 58 -4.06 9.82 -17.41
CA LYS A 58 -5.43 9.37 -17.69
C LYS A 58 -5.48 7.97 -18.29
N ARG A 59 -4.58 7.67 -19.24
CA ARG A 59 -4.47 6.33 -19.86
C ARG A 59 -4.04 5.24 -18.86
N ALA A 60 -3.18 5.58 -17.89
CA ALA A 60 -2.80 4.67 -16.82
C ALA A 60 -3.99 4.44 -15.86
N CYS A 61 -4.66 5.52 -15.43
CA CYS A 61 -5.82 5.46 -14.54
C CYS A 61 -7.01 4.70 -15.12
N GLN A 62 -7.23 4.78 -16.44
CA GLN A 62 -8.31 4.03 -17.10
C GLN A 62 -8.18 2.51 -16.95
N GLN A 63 -6.97 1.98 -16.74
CA GLN A 63 -6.73 0.56 -16.51
C GLN A 63 -6.98 0.13 -15.05
N LEU A 64 -7.24 1.07 -14.14
CA LEU A 64 -7.44 0.86 -12.71
C LEU A 64 -8.72 1.57 -12.25
N GLN A 65 -9.84 0.85 -12.30
CA GLN A 65 -11.13 1.39 -11.84
C GLN A 65 -11.33 1.16 -10.33
N THR A 66 -11.01 -0.04 -9.86
CA THR A 66 -11.30 -0.46 -8.48
C THR A 66 -10.10 -1.14 -7.85
N CYS A 67 -10.02 -1.07 -6.52
CA CYS A 67 -9.07 -1.86 -5.74
C CYS A 67 -9.76 -2.45 -4.50
N ILE A 68 -9.48 -3.73 -4.20
CA ILE A 68 -10.01 -4.41 -3.01
C ILE A 68 -8.82 -4.69 -2.08
N PRO A 69 -8.77 -4.07 -0.88
CA PRO A 69 -7.70 -4.33 0.08
C PRO A 69 -7.56 -5.82 0.41
N GLY A 70 -6.32 -6.31 0.44
CA GLY A 70 -5.99 -7.71 0.66
C GLY A 70 -5.90 -8.56 -0.62
N GLU A 71 -6.47 -8.11 -1.74
CA GLU A 71 -6.34 -8.81 -3.02
C GLU A 71 -5.07 -8.37 -3.77
N GLN A 72 -4.39 -9.32 -4.42
CA GLN A 72 -3.12 -9.07 -5.12
C GLN A 72 -3.27 -9.08 -6.64
N ALA A 73 -3.80 -10.13 -7.25
CA ALA A 73 -3.96 -10.20 -8.70
C ALA A 73 -5.45 -10.12 -9.06
N PRO A 74 -5.85 -9.36 -10.10
CA PRO A 74 -5.02 -8.62 -11.07
C PRO A 74 -4.64 -7.18 -10.65
N MET A 75 -5.12 -6.68 -9.51
CA MET A 75 -5.07 -5.25 -9.15
C MET A 75 -3.68 -4.68 -8.83
N THR A 76 -2.71 -5.53 -8.49
CA THR A 76 -1.29 -5.13 -8.28
C THR A 76 -0.45 -5.21 -9.56
N MET A 77 -1.03 -5.61 -10.70
CA MET A 77 -0.32 -5.54 -11.97
C MET A 77 0.00 -4.09 -12.33
N PRO A 78 1.19 -3.79 -12.89
CA PRO A 78 1.51 -2.44 -13.32
C PRO A 78 0.54 -1.97 -14.42
N ALA A 79 -0.16 -0.86 -14.17
CA ALA A 79 -0.89 -0.13 -15.20
C ALA A 79 0.01 0.95 -15.79
N GLN A 80 -0.05 1.15 -17.11
CA GLN A 80 0.81 2.11 -17.80
C GLN A 80 0.06 2.91 -18.84
N GLY A 81 0.27 4.21 -18.87
CA GLY A 81 -0.26 5.10 -19.90
C GLY A 81 0.85 5.88 -20.57
N LYS A 82 0.80 6.01 -21.89
CA LYS A 82 1.83 6.69 -22.68
C LYS A 82 1.26 7.91 -23.40
N ALA A 83 2.07 8.94 -23.53
CA ALA A 83 1.86 10.12 -24.37
C ALA A 83 3.18 10.44 -25.12
N PRO A 84 3.22 11.39 -26.06
CA PRO A 84 4.46 11.76 -26.74
C PRO A 84 5.59 12.07 -25.75
N GLY A 85 6.63 11.22 -25.73
CA GLY A 85 7.80 11.39 -24.86
C GLY A 85 7.59 11.08 -23.37
N VAL A 86 6.38 10.74 -22.91
CA VAL A 86 6.03 10.62 -21.48
C VAL A 86 5.32 9.30 -21.19
N THR A 87 5.68 8.63 -20.09
CA THR A 87 5.00 7.42 -19.60
C THR A 87 4.62 7.60 -18.13
N ALA A 88 3.37 7.31 -17.80
CA ALA A 88 2.87 7.18 -16.43
C ALA A 88 2.71 5.70 -16.07
N GLN A 89 3.06 5.35 -14.84
CA GLN A 89 2.97 3.99 -14.30
C GLN A 89 2.30 4.01 -12.93
N ILE A 90 1.43 3.03 -12.69
CA ILE A 90 0.79 2.79 -11.41
C ILE A 90 1.01 1.33 -11.04
N ARG A 91 1.29 1.07 -9.77
CA ARG A 91 1.26 -0.28 -9.20
C ARG A 91 0.65 -0.21 -7.82
N LEU A 92 -0.56 -0.74 -7.66
CA LEU A 92 -1.24 -0.74 -6.37
C LEU A 92 -0.58 -1.75 -5.42
N GLY A 93 -0.47 -1.36 -4.15
CA GLY A 93 -0.08 -2.23 -3.06
C GLY A 93 -1.27 -2.99 -2.50
N LYS A 94 -1.01 -3.85 -1.50
CA LYS A 94 -2.05 -4.71 -0.88
C LYS A 94 -3.15 -3.93 -0.16
N GLN A 95 -2.91 -2.67 0.18
CA GLN A 95 -3.89 -1.80 0.85
C GLN A 95 -4.35 -0.69 -0.09
N CYS A 96 -4.23 -0.88 -1.41
CA CYS A 96 -4.78 0.05 -2.40
C CYS A 96 -4.36 1.52 -2.22
N GLY A 97 -3.19 1.79 -1.64
CA GLY A 97 -2.69 3.15 -1.42
C GLY A 97 -3.53 3.96 -0.42
N ASN A 98 -3.90 3.33 0.71
CA ASN A 98 -4.66 3.86 1.87
C ASN A 98 -6.13 3.41 1.94
N ALA A 99 -6.38 2.12 1.68
CA ALA A 99 -7.70 1.50 1.62
C ALA A 99 -8.67 2.19 0.65
N GLU A 100 -8.13 2.89 -0.36
CA GLU A 100 -8.93 3.48 -1.41
C GLU A 100 -9.48 2.39 -2.32
N THR A 101 -10.80 2.40 -2.51
CA THR A 101 -11.47 1.37 -3.31
C THR A 101 -11.86 1.88 -4.69
N ASN A 102 -12.03 3.19 -4.86
CA ASN A 102 -12.49 3.81 -6.10
C ASN A 102 -11.36 4.59 -6.78
N TRP A 103 -10.40 3.85 -7.33
CA TRP A 103 -9.26 4.43 -8.04
C TRP A 103 -9.65 5.18 -9.31
N GLY A 104 -10.77 4.83 -9.95
CA GLY A 104 -11.27 5.54 -11.13
C GLY A 104 -11.53 7.02 -10.88
N GLU A 105 -11.92 7.40 -9.66
CA GLU A 105 -12.21 8.79 -9.29
C GLU A 105 -10.99 9.54 -8.75
N VAL A 106 -10.10 8.85 -8.03
CA VAL A 106 -9.02 9.54 -7.30
C VAL A 106 -7.65 9.44 -7.97
N CYS A 107 -7.46 8.55 -8.94
CA CYS A 107 -6.15 8.23 -9.51
C CYS A 107 -5.39 9.47 -10.03
N GLU A 108 -6.06 10.30 -10.84
CA GLU A 108 -5.43 11.51 -11.39
C GLU A 108 -5.08 12.52 -10.27
N ALA A 109 -5.95 12.65 -9.28
CA ALA A 109 -5.73 13.52 -8.12
C ALA A 109 -4.54 13.05 -7.26
N TYR A 110 -4.31 11.74 -7.17
CA TYR A 110 -3.17 11.17 -6.47
C TYR A 110 -1.84 11.49 -7.18
N PHE A 111 -1.80 11.45 -8.51
CA PHE A 111 -0.63 11.91 -9.27
C PHE A 111 -0.34 13.39 -8.99
N GLY A 112 -1.36 14.26 -9.12
CA GLY A 112 -1.22 15.68 -8.84
C GLY A 112 -0.78 15.95 -7.40
N ARG A 113 -1.34 15.23 -6.43
CA ARG A 113 -1.05 15.43 -5.01
C ARG A 113 0.33 14.94 -4.60
N TYR A 114 0.70 13.72 -4.97
CA TYR A 114 1.87 13.05 -4.41
C TYR A 114 3.10 13.11 -5.32
N VAL A 115 2.91 13.21 -6.63
CA VAL A 115 4.02 13.31 -7.58
C VAL A 115 4.26 14.77 -7.95
N ASP A 116 3.29 15.44 -8.60
CA ASP A 116 3.49 16.80 -9.11
C ASP A 116 3.72 17.82 -8.00
N ASN A 117 2.75 17.96 -7.08
CA ASN A 117 2.87 18.87 -5.95
C ASN A 117 4.06 18.52 -5.05
N GLY A 118 4.34 17.22 -4.87
CA GLY A 118 5.50 16.74 -4.12
C GLY A 118 6.84 17.13 -4.77
N CYS A 119 6.84 17.35 -6.09
CA CYS A 119 7.98 17.82 -6.87
C CYS A 119 7.95 19.30 -7.23
N GLY A 120 7.10 20.09 -6.57
CA GLY A 120 7.06 21.55 -6.72
C GLY A 120 6.10 22.07 -7.79
N GLY A 121 5.27 21.22 -8.40
CA GLY A 121 4.28 21.60 -9.41
C GLY A 121 3.04 22.31 -8.89
N LYS A 122 2.91 22.50 -7.57
CA LYS A 122 1.70 23.08 -6.97
C LYS A 122 1.39 24.47 -7.53
N GLY A 123 0.26 24.57 -8.24
CA GLY A 123 -0.20 25.81 -8.86
C GLY A 123 0.39 26.08 -10.26
N ASN A 124 1.23 25.18 -10.78
CA ASN A 124 1.69 25.24 -12.17
C ASN A 124 0.59 24.73 -13.10
N THR A 125 0.23 25.55 -14.09
CA THR A 125 -0.83 25.24 -15.07
C THR A 125 -0.28 24.89 -16.45
N THR A 126 1.05 24.92 -16.62
CA THR A 126 1.73 24.76 -17.91
C THR A 126 2.58 23.51 -17.96
N HIS A 127 3.19 23.15 -16.84
CA HIS A 127 4.11 22.03 -16.73
C HIS A 127 3.72 21.11 -15.59
N TYR A 128 3.98 19.83 -15.79
CA TYR A 128 3.89 18.78 -14.78
C TYR A 128 5.30 18.32 -14.42
N TYR A 129 5.64 18.30 -13.13
CA TYR A 129 6.96 17.90 -12.63
C TYR A 129 7.07 16.38 -12.51
N LEU A 130 8.14 15.83 -13.10
CA LEU A 130 8.37 14.41 -13.18
C LEU A 130 9.00 13.84 -11.90
N GLY A 131 8.64 12.60 -11.61
CA GLY A 131 9.14 11.88 -10.46
C GLY A 131 8.30 10.64 -10.18
N TYR A 132 8.42 10.14 -8.96
CA TYR A 132 7.54 9.11 -8.45
C TYR A 132 7.18 9.35 -6.99
N ALA A 133 6.06 8.77 -6.57
CA ALA A 133 5.64 8.69 -5.19
C ALA A 133 5.36 7.23 -4.83
N LYS A 134 5.77 6.84 -3.62
CA LYS A 134 5.52 5.50 -3.08
C LYS A 134 4.86 5.61 -1.71
N SER A 135 3.71 4.97 -1.54
CA SER A 135 3.05 4.79 -0.26
C SER A 135 3.96 4.00 0.68
N GLN A 136 4.26 4.55 1.86
CA GLN A 136 5.05 3.85 2.87
C GLN A 136 4.27 2.68 3.49
N CYS A 137 2.95 2.80 3.49
CA CYS A 137 2.01 1.83 4.02
C CYS A 137 2.08 0.47 3.30
N ASP A 138 1.89 0.46 1.97
CA ASP A 138 1.69 -0.79 1.22
C ASP A 138 2.53 -0.90 -0.05
N GLY A 139 3.42 0.08 -0.26
CA GLY A 139 4.28 0.14 -1.42
C GLY A 139 3.56 0.47 -2.73
N THR A 140 2.31 0.96 -2.68
CA THR A 140 1.63 1.56 -3.84
C THR A 140 2.54 2.58 -4.49
N PHE A 141 2.67 2.51 -5.80
CA PHE A 141 3.61 3.29 -6.58
C PHE A 141 2.88 4.07 -7.67
N LEU A 142 3.23 5.35 -7.80
CA LEU A 142 2.81 6.27 -8.85
C LEU A 142 4.08 6.88 -9.44
N GLY A 143 4.29 6.77 -10.74
CA GLY A 143 5.49 7.31 -11.38
C GLY A 143 5.18 7.89 -12.75
N ILE A 144 5.88 8.94 -13.14
CA ILE A 144 5.78 9.54 -14.48
C ILE A 144 7.13 10.04 -14.95
N ASN A 145 7.65 9.43 -16.03
CA ASN A 145 8.99 9.63 -16.56
C ASN A 145 8.98 9.96 -18.06
N TYR A 146 10.16 10.30 -18.57
CA TYR A 146 10.41 10.28 -20.01
C TYR A 146 10.51 8.84 -20.52
N GLY A 147 9.92 8.57 -21.68
CA GLY A 147 10.27 7.41 -22.51
C GLY A 147 9.72 6.03 -22.07
N GLY A 148 9.38 5.82 -20.79
CA GLY A 148 8.88 4.54 -20.30
C GLY A 148 9.93 3.44 -20.28
#